data_AF-A0A081LGG4-F1
#
_entry.id   AF-A0A081LGG4-F1
#
_cell.length_a   1.000
_cell.length_b   1.000
_cell.length_c   1.000
_cell.angle_alpha   90.00
_cell.angle_beta   90.00
_cell.angle_gamma   90.00
#
_symmetry.space_group_name_H-M   'P 1'
#
loop_
_entity.id
_entity.type
_entity.pdbx_description
1 polymer ?
#
loop_
_entity_poly.entity_id
_entity_poly.type
_entity_poly.pdbx_seq_one_letter_code
_entity_poly.pdbx_strand_id
1 'polypeptide(L)'
;MKLEKLREERILQGKTQTYMAKKLGYKYTSGYANIEMGRTKPSLEMAKHIADLLNIGVQELFFAQKLHKKSNFLERSCLEKGRRTE
;
A
#
# COMPACT_ATOMS: atom_id res chain seq x y z
N MET A 1 -12.80 -9.43 5.16
CA MET A 1 -11.82 -8.48 5.73
C MET A 1 -11.77 -7.27 4.82
N LYS A 2 -12.12 -6.07 5.30
CA LYS A 2 -11.97 -4.84 4.51
C LYS A 2 -10.51 -4.37 4.56
N LEU A 3 -9.98 -3.86 3.46
CA LEU A 3 -8.65 -3.29 3.38
C LEU A 3 -8.73 -1.78 3.67
N GLU A 4 -9.15 -1.43 4.89
CA GLU A 4 -9.32 -0.03 5.30
C GLU A 4 -8.00 0.76 5.12
N LYS A 5 -6.86 0.18 5.53
CA LYS A 5 -5.53 0.78 5.34
C LYS A 5 -5.21 1.12 3.88
N LEU A 6 -5.53 0.21 2.96
CA LEU A 6 -5.27 0.43 1.53
C LEU A 6 -6.05 1.64 1.00
N ARG A 7 -7.27 1.83 1.49
CA ARG A 7 -8.09 3.00 1.18
C ARG A 7 -7.53 4.28 1.81
N GLU A 8 -7.11 4.22 3.07
CA GLU A 8 -6.52 5.36 3.79
C GLU A 8 -5.25 5.85 3.09
N GLU A 9 -4.31 4.97 2.79
CA GLU A 9 -3.07 5.30 2.08
C GLU A 9 -3.34 5.88 0.69
N ARG A 10 -4.33 5.32 -0.02
CA ARG A 10 -4.76 5.87 -1.31
C ARG A 10 -5.27 7.31 -1.16
N ILE A 11 -6.05 7.60 -0.13
CA ILE A 11 -6.59 8.95 0.14
C ILE A 11 -5.47 9.90 0.57
N LEU A 12 -4.54 9.46 1.42
CA LEU A 12 -3.37 10.24 1.84
C LEU A 12 -2.52 10.67 0.65
N GLN A 13 -2.40 9.81 -0.36
CA GLN A 13 -1.68 10.12 -1.60
C GLN A 13 -2.53 10.84 -2.66
N GLY A 14 -3.79 11.18 -2.37
CA GLY A 14 -4.70 11.87 -3.30
C GLY A 14 -5.07 11.05 -4.53
N LYS A 15 -4.93 9.72 -4.50
CA LYS A 15 -5.17 8.85 -5.66
C LYS A 15 -6.63 8.45 -5.76
N THR A 16 -7.20 8.50 -6.95
CA THR A 16 -8.59 8.06 -7.19
C THR A 16 -8.66 6.55 -7.48
N GLN A 17 -9.80 5.90 -7.21
CA GLN A 17 -10.00 4.49 -7.55
C GLN A 17 -9.87 4.25 -9.07
N THR A 18 -10.35 5.20 -9.87
CA THR A 18 -10.16 5.27 -11.32
C THR A 18 -8.69 5.26 -11.73
N TYR A 19 -7.86 6.05 -11.05
CA TYR A 19 -6.43 6.11 -11.31
C TYR A 19 -5.76 4.76 -11.04
N MET A 20 -6.06 4.16 -9.88
CA MET A 20 -5.52 2.86 -9.51
C MET A 20 -5.95 1.78 -10.52
N ALA A 21 -7.25 1.73 -10.85
CA ALA A 21 -7.78 0.78 -11.82
C ALA A 21 -7.09 0.90 -13.18
N LYS A 22 -6.91 2.12 -13.69
CA LYS A 22 -6.24 2.37 -14.98
C LYS A 22 -4.77 1.96 -14.95
N LYS A 23 -4.05 2.24 -13.87
CA LYS A 23 -2.63 1.85 -13.71
C LYS A 23 -2.43 0.34 -13.57
N LEU A 24 -3.41 -0.34 -13.00
CA LEU A 24 -3.41 -1.80 -12.83
C LEU A 24 -3.96 -2.54 -14.06
N GLY A 25 -4.41 -1.84 -15.10
CA GLY A 25 -4.96 -2.45 -16.31
C GLY A 25 -6.38 -3.01 -16.16
N TYR A 26 -7.13 -2.59 -15.13
CA TYR A 26 -8.53 -2.98 -14.99
C TYR A 26 -9.41 -2.24 -16.00
N LYS A 27 -10.35 -2.99 -16.60
CA LYS A 27 -11.37 -2.45 -17.51
C LYS A 27 -12.36 -1.53 -16.80
N TYR A 28 -12.64 -1.79 -15.51
CA TYR A 28 -13.63 -1.06 -14.72
C TYR A 28 -13.11 -0.71 -13.32
N THR A 29 -13.57 0.41 -12.80
CA THR A 29 -13.24 0.93 -11.46
C THR A 29 -13.72 0.02 -10.34
N SER A 30 -14.85 -0.65 -10.57
CA SER A 30 -15.46 -1.61 -9.65
C SER A 30 -14.53 -2.79 -9.33
N GLY A 31 -13.66 -3.18 -10.26
CA GLY A 31 -12.65 -4.23 -10.04
C GLY A 31 -11.73 -3.87 -8.87
N TYR A 32 -11.24 -2.63 -8.85
CA TYR A 32 -10.40 -2.13 -7.76
C TYR A 32 -11.20 -1.90 -6.47
N ALA A 33 -12.40 -1.33 -6.55
CA ALA A 33 -13.25 -1.12 -5.37
C ALA A 33 -13.61 -2.44 -4.64
N ASN A 34 -13.79 -3.53 -5.39
CA ASN A 34 -14.03 -4.87 -4.82
C ASN A 34 -12.82 -5.40 -4.04
N ILE A 35 -11.61 -5.02 -4.43
CA ILE A 35 -10.39 -5.35 -3.68
C ILE A 35 -10.38 -4.58 -2.36
N GLU A 36 -10.63 -3.26 -2.38
CA GLU A 36 -10.70 -2.45 -1.15
C GLU A 36 -11.75 -3.01 -0.15
N MET A 37 -12.91 -3.43 -0.66
CA MET A 37 -13.99 -4.02 0.14
C MET A 37 -13.71 -5.47 0.59
N GLY A 38 -12.65 -6.10 0.08
CA GLY A 38 -12.33 -7.50 0.36
C GLY A 38 -13.28 -8.52 -0.28
N ARG A 39 -14.04 -8.11 -1.29
CA ARG A 39 -14.90 -9.00 -2.11
C ARG A 39 -14.08 -9.80 -3.11
N THR A 40 -12.98 -9.22 -3.61
CA THR A 40 -12.06 -9.85 -4.55
C THR A 40 -10.67 -9.93 -3.94
N LYS A 41 -10.06 -11.11 -3.96
CA LYS A 41 -8.65 -11.28 -3.60
C LYS A 41 -7.77 -10.96 -4.82
N PRO A 42 -6.87 -9.98 -4.74
CA PRO A 42 -5.91 -9.74 -5.81
C PRO A 42 -4.90 -10.90 -5.88
N SER A 43 -4.38 -11.17 -7.08
CA SER A 43 -3.22 -12.05 -7.24
C SER A 43 -1.98 -11.42 -6.60
N LEU A 44 -0.95 -12.24 -6.32
CA LEU A 44 0.29 -11.76 -5.73
C LEU A 44 0.98 -10.67 -6.57
N GLU A 45 0.96 -10.81 -7.89
CA GLU A 45 1.51 -9.82 -8.82
C GLU A 45 0.75 -8.49 -8.73
N MET A 46 -0.58 -8.54 -8.68
CA MET A 46 -1.40 -7.34 -8.54
C MET A 46 -1.19 -6.69 -7.18
N ALA A 47 -1.06 -7.47 -6.12
CA ALA A 47 -0.74 -6.97 -4.79
C ALA A 47 0.62 -6.25 -4.78
N LYS A 48 1.65 -6.81 -5.45
CA LYS A 48 2.94 -6.13 -5.65
C LYS A 48 2.80 -4.83 -6.43
N HIS A 49 2.06 -4.83 -7.54
CA HIS A 49 1.87 -3.60 -8.32
C HIS A 49 1.16 -2.50 -7.51
N ILE A 50 0.17 -2.86 -6.69
CA ILE A 50 -0.51 -1.90 -5.80
C ILE A 50 0.48 -1.36 -4.76
N ALA A 51 1.30 -2.23 -4.17
CA ALA A 51 2.35 -1.85 -3.22
C ALA A 51 3.38 -0.90 -3.86
N ASP A 52 3.89 -1.21 -5.05
CA ASP A 52 4.79 -0.33 -5.81
C ASP A 52 4.14 1.02 -6.12
N LEU A 53 2.88 1.02 -6.56
CA LEU A 53 2.14 2.24 -6.84
C LEU A 53 1.94 3.12 -5.61
N LEU A 54 1.74 2.52 -4.44
CA LEU A 54 1.58 3.25 -3.18
C LEU A 54 2.92 3.50 -2.47
N ASN A 55 4.02 2.92 -2.96
CA ASN A 55 5.33 2.90 -2.32
C ASN A 55 5.32 2.33 -0.89
N ILE A 56 4.48 1.31 -0.66
CA ILE A 56 4.26 0.67 0.63
C ILE A 56 4.46 -0.83 0.47
N GLY A 57 5.03 -1.50 1.47
CA GLY A 57 5.19 -2.95 1.43
C GLY A 57 3.85 -3.69 1.32
N VAL A 58 3.77 -4.73 0.48
CA VAL A 58 2.59 -5.61 0.35
C VAL A 58 2.15 -6.15 1.72
N GLN A 59 3.11 -6.43 2.60
CA GLN A 59 2.85 -6.93 3.95
C GLN A 59 2.15 -5.89 4.82
N GLU A 60 2.57 -4.63 4.78
CA GLU A 60 1.94 -3.52 5.50
C GLU A 60 0.51 -3.26 4.99
N LEU A 61 0.31 -3.36 3.67
CA LEU A 61 -0.97 -3.07 3.03
C LEU A 61 -2.03 -4.16 3.29
N PHE A 62 -1.64 -5.44 3.25
CA PHE A 62 -2.57 -6.58 3.31
C PHE A 62 -2.53 -7.37 4.63
N PHE A 63 -1.44 -7.31 5.40
CA PHE A 63 -1.22 -8.14 6.60
C PHE A 63 -1.09 -7.35 7.91
N ALA A 64 -1.26 -6.03 7.88
CA ALA A 64 -1.14 -5.17 9.05
C ALA A 64 -1.96 -5.57 10.29
N GLN A 65 -3.03 -6.36 10.16
CA GLN A 65 -3.87 -6.78 11.29
C GLN A 65 -3.27 -7.88 12.17
N LYS A 66 -2.08 -8.43 11.86
CA LYS A 66 -1.46 -9.52 12.64
C LYS A 66 -0.25 -9.13 13.50
N LEU A 67 -0.02 -7.84 13.75
CA LEU A 67 1.00 -7.43 14.73
C LEU A 67 0.35 -6.87 16.01
N HIS A 68 -0.40 -7.71 16.72
CA HIS A 68 -0.39 -7.59 18.18
C HIS A 68 0.91 -8.22 18.68
N LYS A 69 2.01 -7.48 18.58
CA LYS A 69 3.17 -7.73 19.44
C LYS A 69 3.48 -6.42 20.14
N LYS A 70 3.22 -6.39 21.45
CA LYS A 70 3.95 -5.52 22.36
C LYS A 70 5.44 -5.72 22.05
N SER A 71 6.06 -4.75 21.41
CA SER A 71 7.49 -4.58 21.45
C SER A 71 7.79 -3.13 21.12
N ASN A 72 8.10 -2.40 22.17
CA ASN A 72 8.84 -1.16 22.13
C ASN A 72 10.12 -1.43 21.29
N PHE A 73 10.26 -0.85 20.11
CA PHE A 73 11.53 -0.90 19.40
C PHE A 73 11.76 0.39 18.63
N LEU A 74 12.82 1.08 19.07
CA LEU A 74 13.20 2.43 18.76
C LEU A 74 13.43 2.68 17.26
N GLU A 75 13.27 3.97 16.94
CA GLU A 75 13.84 4.70 15.81
C GLU A 75 15.05 4.04 15.15
N ARG A 76 14.96 3.94 13.82
CA ARG A 76 16.13 4.03 12.97
C ARG A 76 15.99 5.26 12.09
N SER A 77 16.46 6.37 12.64
CA SER A 77 17.26 7.31 11.89
C SER A 77 18.29 6.55 11.05
N CYS A 78 18.49 6.97 9.81
CA CYS A 78 19.65 6.74 8.95
C CYS A 78 19.26 7.25 7.56
N LEU A 79 19.95 8.15 6.89
CA LEU A 79 21.16 8.90 7.21
C LEU A 79 21.24 9.93 6.07
N GLU A 80 21.57 11.17 6.41
CA GLU A 80 21.88 12.23 5.46
C GLU A 80 22.78 11.71 4.32
N LYS A 81 22.31 11.89 3.07
CA LYS A 81 23.18 11.75 1.90
C LYS A 81 23.67 13.13 1.48
N GLY A 82 24.98 13.33 1.59
CA GLY A 82 25.77 14.25 0.76
C GLY A 82 26.57 15.27 1.58
N ARG A 83 27.80 14.95 2.04
CA ARG A 83 29.11 15.12 1.34
C ARG A 83 29.45 16.55 0.88
N ARG A 84 30.44 17.16 1.57
CA ARG A 84 31.75 17.67 1.06
C ARG A 84 32.51 18.27 2.26
N THR A 85 33.54 17.66 2.85
CA THR A 85 34.96 17.56 2.44
C THR A 85 35.58 18.88 1.94
N GLU A 86 36.50 19.37 2.79
CA GLU A 86 37.68 20.22 2.56
C GLU A 86 37.46 21.69 2.17
#